data_AF-F0X8X6-F1
#
_entry.id   AF-F0X8X6-F1
#
_cell.length_a   1.000
_cell.length_b   1.000
_cell.length_c   1.000
_cell.angle_alpha   90.00
_cell.angle_beta   90.00
_cell.angle_gamma   90.00
#
_symmetry.space_group_name_H-M   'P 1'
#
loop_
_entity.id
_entity.type
_entity.pdbx_description
1 polymer ?
#
loop_
_entity_poly.entity_id
_entity_poly.type
_entity_poly.pdbx_seq_one_letter_code
_entity_poly.pdbx_strand_id
1 'polypeptide(L)' 'MSLWKSYRALSPTTRFGVGIGVLFWGTAGLYFSDSAADRMGMTPTEADRQSLDKMMPKIHVVDPQEK' A
#
# COMPACT_ATOMS: atom_id res chain seq x y z
N MET A 1 21.72 9.94 24.33
CA MET A 1 21.99 10.49 22.98
C MET A 1 20.71 10.44 22.16
N SER A 2 20.41 11.45 21.34
CA SER A 2 19.23 11.41 20.46
C SER A 2 19.51 10.56 19.23
N LEU A 3 18.52 9.75 18.81
CA LEU A 3 18.58 8.94 17.58
C LEU A 3 18.93 9.78 16.35
N TRP A 4 18.48 11.03 16.32
CA TRP A 4 18.80 11.98 15.24
C TRP A 4 20.29 12.34 15.19
N LYS A 5 20.93 12.52 16.35
CA LYS A 5 22.38 12.75 16.43
C LYS A 5 23.16 11.53 15.95
N SER A 6 22.74 10.32 16.35
CA SER A 6 23.37 9.07 15.90
C SER A 6 23.25 8.89 14.38
N TYR A 7 22.06 9.13 13.81
CA TYR A 7 21.84 9.07 12.35
C TYR A 7 22.75 10.04 11.59
N ARG A 8 22.87 11.29 12.07
CA ARG A 8 23.78 12.31 11.53
C ARG A 8 25.26 12.06 11.81
N ALA A 9 25.63 11.10 12.67
CA ALA A 9 27.02 10.71 12.87
C ALA A 9 27.50 9.65 11.85
N LEU A 10 26.58 8.94 11.19
CA LEU A 10 26.93 7.95 10.16
C LEU A 10 27.50 8.59 8.89
N SER A 11 28.30 7.85 8.13
CA SER A 11 28.76 8.28 6.81
C SER A 11 27.59 8.38 5.80
N PRO A 12 27.73 9.19 4.74
CA PRO A 12 26.67 9.33 3.72
C PRO A 12 26.26 8.00 3.08
N THR A 13 27.21 7.10 2.82
CA THR A 13 26.96 5.77 2.25
C THR A 13 26.17 4.88 3.19
N THR A 14 26.47 4.89 4.49
CA THR A 14 25.71 4.08 5.45
C THR A 14 24.31 4.62 5.66
N ARG A 15 24.10 5.94 5.65
CA ARG A 15 22.75 6.53 5.69
C ARG A 15 21.91 6.11 4.48
N PHE A 16 22.52 6.09 3.29
CA PHE A 16 21.86 5.60 2.08
C PHE A 16 21.48 4.11 2.21
N GLY A 17 22.40 3.28 2.72
CA GLY A 17 22.12 1.87 3.00
C GLY A 17 20.99 1.65 4.01
N VAL A 18 20.94 2.45 5.08
CA VAL A 18 19.83 2.43 6.06
C VAL A 18 18.51 2.83 5.38
N GLY A 19 18.52 3.87 4.55
CA GLY A 19 17.35 4.29 3.77
C GLY A 19 16.82 3.18 2.87
N ILE A 20 17.72 2.52 2.11
CA ILE A 20 17.35 1.35 1.29
C ILE A 20 16.79 0.23 2.15
N GLY A 21 17.43 -0.08 3.28
CA GLY A 21 16.97 -1.14 4.18
C GLY A 21 15.56 -0.91 4.71
N VAL A 22 15.24 0.33 5.10
CA VAL A 22 13.89 0.70 5.55
C VAL A 22 12.88 0.58 4.42
N LEU A 23 13.21 1.07 3.23
CA LEU A 23 12.34 0.94 2.06
C LEU A 23 12.10 -0.52 1.69
N PHE A 24 13.15 -1.34 1.67
CA PHE A 24 13.07 -2.77 1.38
C PHE A 24 12.24 -3.52 2.43
N TRP A 25 12.41 -3.19 3.71
CA TRP A 25 11.60 -3.78 4.78
C TRP A 25 10.12 -3.42 4.63
N GLY A 26 9.83 -2.15 4.32
CA GLY A 26 8.46 -1.68 4.08
C GLY A 26 7.81 -2.35 2.87
N THR A 27 8.51 -2.43 1.74
CA THR A 27 7.97 -3.07 0.52
C THR A 27 7.83 -4.57 0.68
N ALA A 28 8.77 -5.24 1.35
CA ALA A 28 8.64 -6.65 1.70
C ALA A 28 7.42 -6.88 2.59
N GLY A 29 7.22 -6.05 3.62
CA GLY A 29 6.05 -6.11 4.50
C GLY A 29 4.72 -5.96 3.74
N LEU A 30 4.64 -5.00 2.81
CA LEU A 30 3.46 -4.80 1.95
C LEU A 30 3.24 -5.99 1.01
N TYR A 31 4.29 -6.49 0.38
CA TYR A 31 4.21 -7.66 -0.51
C TYR A 31 3.72 -8.91 0.24
N PHE A 32 4.24 -9.13 1.45
CA PHE A 32 3.77 -10.23 2.29
C PHE A 32 2.38 -9.98 2.88
N SER A 33 1.88 -8.75 2.92
CA SER A 33 0.53 -8.45 3.42
C SER A 33 -0.55 -9.10 2.57
N ASP A 34 -0.42 -9.07 1.24
CA ASP A 34 -1.37 -9.73 0.33
C ASP A 34 -1.27 -11.27 0.45
N SER A 35 -0.05 -11.80 0.51
CA SER A 35 0.17 -13.24 0.75
C SER A 35 -0.29 -13.70 2.14
N ALA A 36 -0.24 -12.82 3.14
CA ALA A 36 -0.75 -13.08 4.47
C ALA A 36 -2.28 -13.04 4.48
N ALA A 37 -2.90 -12.10 3.77
CA ALA A 37 -4.36 -12.06 3.60
C ALA A 37 -4.88 -13.35 2.95
N ASP A 38 -4.19 -13.85 1.91
CA ASP A 38 -4.54 -15.11 1.25
C ASP A 38 -4.39 -16.33 2.18
N ARG A 39 -3.29 -16.40 2.96
CA ARG A 39 -3.08 -17.50 3.92
C ARG A 39 -3.97 -17.41 5.15
N MET A 40 -4.40 -16.22 5.53
CA MET A 40 -5.35 -15.99 6.64
C MET A 40 -6.80 -16.17 6.21
N GLY A 41 -7.07 -16.51 4.94
CA GLY A 41 -8.43 -16.72 4.43
C GLY A 41 -9.25 -15.43 4.33
N MET A 42 -8.58 -14.27 4.29
CA MET A 42 -9.16 -12.96 4.00
C MET A 42 -9.17 -12.66 2.49
N THR A 43 -9.11 -13.71 1.66
CA THR A 43 -9.35 -13.57 0.22
C THR A 43 -10.83 -13.20 0.03
N PRO A 44 -11.16 -12.07 -0.62
CA PRO A 44 -12.54 -11.64 -0.79
C PRO A 44 -13.37 -12.73 -1.47
N THR A 45 -14.42 -13.20 -0.79
CA THR A 45 -15.27 -14.26 -1.33
C THR A 45 -16.15 -13.71 -2.46
N GLU A 46 -16.70 -14.60 -3.30
CA GLU A 46 -17.64 -14.17 -4.35
C GLU A 46 -18.85 -13.38 -3.80
N ALA A 47 -19.20 -13.59 -2.53
CA ALA A 47 -20.24 -12.83 -1.83
C ALA A 47 -19.84 -11.36 -1.58
N ASP A 48 -18.56 -11.10 -1.28
CA ASP A 48 -18.05 -9.74 -1.06
C ASP A 48 -17.98 -8.95 -2.37
N ARG A 49 -17.69 -9.62 -3.49
CA ARG A 49 -17.79 -8.99 -4.82
C ARG A 49 -19.21 -8.60 -5.16
N GLN A 50 -20.19 -9.47 -4.86
CA GLN A 50 -21.60 -9.16 -5.10
C GLN A 50 -22.15 -8.04 -4.19
N SER A 51 -21.65 -7.92 -2.96
CA SER A 51 -22.04 -6.83 -2.06
C SER A 51 -21.44 -5.49 -2.52
N LEU A 52 -20.19 -5.50 -2.99
CA LEU A 52 -19.53 -4.34 -3.60
C LEU A 52 -20.22 -3.89 -4.90
N ASP A 53 -20.58 -4.81 -5.78
CA ASP A 53 -21.30 -4.49 -7.03
C ASP A 53 -22.65 -3.82 -6.76
N LYS A 54 -23.33 -4.19 -5.66
CA LYS A 54 -24.58 -3.55 -5.24
C LYS A 54 -24.38 -2.16 -4.64
N MET A 55 -23.22 -1.90 -4.04
CA MET A 55 -22.88 -0.61 -3.42
C MET A 55 -22.17 0.34 -4.38
N MET A 56 -21.62 -0.16 -5.49
CA MET A 56 -20.93 0.67 -6.48
C MET A 56 -21.91 1.62 -7.19
N PRO A 57 -21.68 2.94 -7.13
CA PRO A 57 -22.51 3.90 -7.84
C PRO A 57 -22.29 3.76 -9.36
N LYS A 58 -23.39 3.63 -10.11
CA LYS A 58 -23.34 3.61 -11.57
C LYS A 58 -23.11 5.03 -12.09
N ILE A 59 -21.94 5.25 -12.71
CA ILE A 59 -21.62 6.52 -13.36
C ILE A 59 -22.39 6.58 -14.67
N HIS A 60 -23.40 7.44 -14.73
CA HIS A 60 -24.07 7.80 -15.97
C HIS A 60 -23.38 9.04 -16.54
N VAL A 61 -22.62 8.85 -17.62
CA VAL A 61 -22.07 9.96 -18.39
C VAL A 61 -23.21 10.57 -19.19
N VAL A 62 -23.53 11.83 -18.91
CA VAL A 62 -24.50 12.61 -19.70
C VAL A 62 -23.71 13.46 -20.66
N ASP A 63 -23.86 13.21 -21.95
CA ASP A 63 -23.26 14.05 -22.97
C ASP A 63 -23.92 15.46 -22.93
N PRO A 64 -23.11 16.53 -22.93
CA PRO A 64 -23.63 17.88 -22.93
C PRO A 64 -24.46 18.11 -24.19
N GLN A 65 -25.72 18.52 -24.01
CA GLN A 65 -26.61 18.87 -25.10
C GLN A 65 -26.00 20.05 -25.88
N GLU A 66 -25.67 19.81 -27.14
CA GLU A 66 -25.19 20.82 -28.07
C GLU A 66 -26.30 21.88 -28.26
N LYS A 67 -25.91 23.16 -28.15
CA LYS A 67 -26.80 24.33 -28.13
C LYS A 67 -27.50 24.59 -29.46
#